data_AF-A0A172TS40-F1
#
_entry.id   AF-A0A172TS40-F1
#
_cell.length_a   1.000
_cell.length_b   1.000
_cell.length_c   1.000
_cell.angle_alpha   90.00
_cell.angle_beta   90.00
_cell.angle_gamma   90.00
#
_symmetry.space_group_name_H-M   'P 1'
#
loop_
_entity.id
_entity.type
_entity.pdbx_description
1 polymer ?
#
loop_
_entity_poly.entity_id
_entity_poly.type
_entity_poly.pdbx_seq_one_letter_code
_entity_poly.pdbx_strand_id
1 'polypeptide(L)' 'MDTLFTTELEMNGRTETFQVSFHDDKYIFQALTSNMQFSIRREEDEWHPVDPIDEQLKNAATEKLDNYLLAQH' A
#
# COMPACT_ATOMS: atom_id res chain seq x y z
N MET A 1 6.93 -12.23 -8.65
CA MET A 1 6.38 -11.12 -7.86
C MET A 1 5.27 -11.74 -7.04
N ASP A 2 5.47 -11.85 -5.73
CA ASP A 2 4.55 -12.58 -4.85
C ASP A 2 3.59 -11.60 -4.19
N THR A 3 2.30 -11.98 -4.18
CA THR A 3 1.26 -11.24 -3.47
C THR A 3 1.45 -11.45 -1.97
N LEU A 4 1.55 -10.34 -1.23
CA LEU A 4 1.69 -10.36 0.23
C LEU A 4 0.33 -10.53 0.90
N PHE A 5 -0.62 -9.66 0.55
CA PHE A 5 -1.97 -9.63 1.08
C PHE A 5 -2.88 -8.76 0.19
N THR A 6 -4.17 -8.78 0.50
CA THR A 6 -5.17 -7.88 -0.11
C THR A 6 -5.73 -6.99 0.99
N THR A 7 -5.96 -5.71 0.70
CA THR A 7 -6.54 -4.75 1.64
C THR A 7 -7.53 -3.84 0.97
N GLU A 8 -8.43 -3.27 1.75
CA GLU A 8 -9.33 -2.20 1.31
C GLU A 8 -8.80 -0.87 1.85
N LEU A 9 -8.77 0.15 0.99
CA LEU A 9 -8.41 1.51 1.33
C LEU A 9 -9.57 2.43 0.97
N GLU A 10 -9.88 3.39 1.83
CA GLU A 10 -10.86 4.43 1.54
C GLU A 10 -10.17 5.62 0.86
N MET A 11 -10.70 6.01 -0.30
CA MET A 11 -10.18 7.11 -1.09
C MET A 11 -11.34 7.92 -1.67
N ASN A 12 -11.38 9.23 -1.38
CA ASN A 12 -12.43 10.14 -1.85
C ASN A 12 -13.87 9.65 -1.55
N GLY A 13 -14.09 9.05 -0.37
CA GLY A 13 -15.38 8.51 0.06
C GLY A 13 -15.80 7.22 -0.67
N ARG A 14 -14.86 6.54 -1.34
CA ARG A 14 -15.06 5.22 -1.94
C ARG A 14 -14.05 4.25 -1.38
N THR A 15 -14.50 3.04 -1.08
CA THR A 15 -13.61 1.94 -0.73
C THR A 15 -13.15 1.25 -2.00
N GLU A 16 -11.84 1.08 -2.16
CA GLU A 16 -11.24 0.32 -3.25
C GLU A 16 -10.36 -0.80 -2.69
N THR A 17 -10.43 -1.97 -3.31
CA THR A 17 -9.63 -3.14 -2.93
C THR A 17 -8.31 -3.13 -3.69
N PHE A 18 -7.21 -3.23 -2.94
CA PHE A 18 -5.84 -3.27 -3.44
C PHE A 18 -5.21 -4.63 -3.14
N GLN A 19 -4.57 -5.20 -4.16
CA GLN A 19 -3.62 -6.29 -3.98
C GLN A 19 -2.24 -5.70 -3.72
N VAL A 20 -1.60 -6.13 -2.62
CA VAL A 20 -0.29 -5.66 -2.21
C VAL A 20 0.77 -6.71 -2.54
N SER A 21 1.86 -6.29 -3.16
CA SER A 21 2.99 -7.14 -3.50
C SER A 21 4.31 -6.44 -3.19
N PHE A 22 5.38 -7.20 -2.95
CA PHE A 22 6.71 -6.65 -2.72
C PHE A 22 7.61 -6.90 -3.94
N HIS A 23 8.22 -5.84 -4.48
CA HIS A 23 9.13 -5.92 -5.63
C HIS A 23 10.08 -4.72 -5.67
N ASP A 24 11.33 -4.94 -6.08
CA ASP A 24 12.36 -3.89 -6.23
C ASP A 24 12.45 -2.94 -5.02
N ASP A 25 12.38 -3.52 -3.82
CA ASP A 25 12.42 -2.80 -2.54
C ASP A 25 11.27 -1.79 -2.37
N LYS A 26 10.08 -2.16 -2.85
CA LYS A 26 8.85 -1.36 -2.79
C LYS A 26 7.64 -2.26 -2.56
N TYR A 27 6.68 -1.74 -1.83
CA TYR A 27 5.35 -2.28 -1.69
C TYR A 27 4.46 -1.66 -2.76
N ILE A 28 3.97 -2.49 -3.67
CA ILE A 28 3.13 -2.07 -4.78
C ILE A 28 1.69 -2.39 -4.46
N PHE A 29 0.85 -1.35 -4.47
CA PHE A 29 -0.59 -1.43 -4.33
C PHE A 29 -1.21 -1.36 -5.72
N GLN A 30 -1.84 -2.45 -6.14
CA GLN A 30 -2.57 -2.53 -7.40
C GLN A 30 -4.07 -2.62 -7.10
N ALA A 31 -4.85 -1.63 -7.54
CA ALA A 31 -6.30 -1.69 -7.43
C ALA A 31 -6.84 -2.87 -8.26
N LEU A 32 -7.81 -3.59 -7.70
CA LEU A 32 -8.49 -4.70 -8.37
C LEU A 32 -9.67 -4.23 -9.22
N THR A 33 -10.28 -3.10 -8.85
CA THR A 33 -11.48 -2.55 -9.50
C THR A 33 -11.18 -1.38 -10.43
N SER A 34 -10.03 -0.73 -10.29
CA SER A 34 -9.57 0.37 -11.14
C SER A 34 -8.17 0.10 -11.69
N ASN A 35 -7.72 0.93 -12.64
CA ASN A 35 -6.35 0.89 -13.15
C ASN A 35 -5.38 1.67 -12.25
N MET A 36 -5.77 2.01 -11.03
CA MET A 36 -4.91 2.72 -10.10
C MET A 36 -3.81 1.80 -9.57
N GLN A 37 -2.59 2.31 -9.58
CA GLN A 37 -1.43 1.65 -8.98
C GLN A 37 -0.56 2.71 -8.31
N PHE A 38 -0.04 2.41 -7.13
CA PHE A 38 0.97 3.24 -6.48
C PHE A 38 1.92 2.38 -5.65
N SER A 39 3.08 2.93 -5.33
CA SER A 39 4.12 2.23 -4.58
C SER A 39 4.57 3.02 -3.35
N ILE A 40 4.86 2.30 -2.28
CA ILE A 40 5.43 2.84 -1.04
C ILE A 40 6.72 2.08 -0.75
N ARG A 41 7.76 2.81 -0.36
CA ARG A 41 9.02 2.23 0.11
C ARG A 41 9.19 2.49 1.60
N ARG A 42 9.91 1.58 2.28
CA ARG A 42 10.41 1.80 3.63
C ARG A 42 11.89 2.14 3.58
N GLU A 43 12.29 3.33 4.03
CA GLU A 43 13.69 3.74 4.18
C GLU A 43 13.89 4.23 5.62
N GLU A 44 14.95 3.79 6.31
CA GLU A 44 15.26 4.24 7.68
C GLU A 44 14.09 4.15 8.69
N ASP A 45 13.28 3.07 8.58
CA ASP A 45 12.05 2.87 9.38
C ASP A 45 10.91 3.87 9.11
N GLU A 46 11.02 4.67 8.07
CA GLU A 46 9.98 5.58 7.61
C GLU A 46 9.36 5.14 6.28
N TRP A 47 8.06 5.42 6.13
CA TRP A 47 7.32 5.12 4.91
C TRP A 47 7.30 6.30 3.94
N HIS A 48 7.85 6.08 2.75
CA HIS A 48 7.95 7.07 1.69
C HIS A 48 7.12 6.66 0.47
N PRO A 49 6.16 7.51 0.03
CA PRO A 49 5.48 7.26 -1.24
C PRO A 49 6.47 7.44 -2.39
N VAL A 50 6.47 6.49 -3.33
CA VAL A 50 7.27 6.59 -4.56
C VAL A 50 6.51 7.40 -5.62
N ASP A 51 5.19 7.25 -5.62
CA ASP A 51 4.27 7.94 -6.52
C ASP A 51 3.59 9.11 -5.81
N PRO A 52 3.17 10.17 -6.53
CA PRO A 52 2.43 11.28 -5.95
C PRO A 52 1.00 10.84 -5.59
N ILE A 53 0.82 10.47 -4.33
CA ILE A 53 -0.47 10.11 -3.72
C ILE A 53 -0.86 11.13 -2.64
N ASP A 54 -2.15 11.24 -2.35
CA ASP A 54 -2.64 12.10 -1.28
C ASP A 54 -2.27 11.56 0.12
N GLU A 55 -2.22 12.45 1.11
CA GLU A 55 -1.82 12.10 2.49
C GLU A 55 -2.78 11.09 3.14
N GLN A 56 -4.08 11.15 2.83
CA GLN A 56 -5.06 10.23 3.38
C GLN A 56 -4.78 8.80 2.90
N LEU A 57 -4.56 8.64 1.60
CA LEU A 57 -4.24 7.35 1.00
C LEU A 57 -2.89 6.83 1.49
N LYS A 58 -1.88 7.71 1.60
CA LYS A 58 -0.57 7.36 2.18
C LYS A 58 -0.76 6.78 3.58
N ASN A 59 -1.43 7.50 4.48
CA ASN A 59 -1.61 7.08 5.87
C ASN A 59 -2.36 5.76 5.99
N ALA A 60 -3.43 5.59 5.20
CA ALA A 60 -4.19 4.34 5.18
C ALA A 60 -3.34 3.17 4.69
N ALA A 61 -2.57 3.36 3.61
CA ALA A 61 -1.70 2.33 3.07
C ALA A 61 -0.57 1.93 4.04
N THR A 62 0.08 2.90 4.68
CA THR A 62 1.15 2.64 5.66
C THR A 62 0.64 1.91 6.90
N GLU A 63 -0.55 2.27 7.39
CA GLU A 63 -1.18 1.56 8.50
C GLU A 63 -1.42 0.08 8.17
N LYS A 64 -1.84 -0.23 6.94
CA LYS A 64 -2.03 -1.62 6.48
C LYS A 64 -0.71 -2.36 6.39
N LEU A 65 0.36 -1.71 5.93
CA LEU A 65 1.70 -2.30 5.89
C LEU A 65 2.24 -2.57 7.30
N ASP A 66 2.10 -1.63 8.23
CA ASP A 66 2.54 -1.82 9.61
C ASP A 66 1.80 -2.98 10.28
N ASN A 67 0.48 -3.05 10.13
CA ASN A 67 -0.31 -4.16 10.66
C ASN A 67 0.11 -5.51 10.05
N TYR A 68 0.38 -5.55 8.74
CA TYR A 68 0.85 -6.76 8.07
C TYR A 68 2.23 -7.20 8.59
N LEU A 69 3.18 -6.28 8.71
CA LEU A 69 4.52 -6.57 9.19
C LEU A 69 4.52 -6.97 10.67
N LEU A 70 3.69 -6.34 11.50
CA LEU A 70 3.50 -6.75 12.90
C LEU A 70 2.94 -8.16 13.02
N ALA A 71 2.02 -8.57 12.14
CA ALA A 71 1.43 -9.91 12.16
C ALA A 71 2.39 -11.02 11.70
N GLN A 72 3.50 -10.68 11.05
CA GLN A 72 4.53 -11.65 10.65
C GLN A 72 5.55 -11.96 11.77
N HIS A 73 5.56 -11.18 12.85
CA HIS A 73 6.43 -11.35 14.02
C HIS A 73 5.75 -12.13 15.14
#